data_AF-A0A6N6KJZ1-F1
#
_entry.id   AF-A0A6N6KJZ1-F1
#
_cell.length_a   1.000
_cell.length_b   1.000
_cell.length_c   1.000
_cell.angle_alpha   90.00
_cell.angle_beta   90.00
_cell.angle_gamma   90.00
#
_symmetry.space_group_name_H-M   'P 1'
#
loop_
_entity.id
_entity.type
_entity.pdbx_description
1 polymer ?
#
loop_
_entity_poly.entity_id
_entity_poly.type
_entity_poly.pdbx_seq_one_letter_code
_entity_poly.pdbx_strand_id
1 'polypeptide(L)'
;MITSIIIMMIVLGYIAYQKGVDLFNGLNLVIFLLIIIFGVIALIGSIRKENEAKKGFPAEDELSTQIKYKSGYYAYMASMYLWLFIFLLKDSFPNTESMIGGGILLSALIFYISRIIVKRGLNG
;
A
#
# COMPACT_ATOMS: atom_id res chain seq x y z
N MET A 1 -5.95 2.22 17.18
CA MET A 1 -4.53 1.83 17.19
C MET A 1 -4.32 0.37 17.58
N ILE A 2 -4.77 -0.08 18.76
CA ILE A 2 -4.54 -1.46 19.26
C ILE A 2 -5.11 -2.52 18.29
N THR A 3 -6.34 -2.33 17.81
CA THR A 3 -6.97 -3.24 16.83
C THR A 3 -6.18 -3.34 15.52
N SER A 4 -5.67 -2.21 15.01
CA SER A 4 -4.86 -2.16 13.79
C SER A 4 -3.51 -2.86 13.93
N ILE A 5 -2.87 -2.73 15.11
CA ILE A 5 -1.62 -3.42 15.44
C ILE A 5 -1.85 -4.93 15.55
N ILE A 6 -2.93 -5.35 16.20
CA ILE A 6 -3.27 -6.77 16.35
C ILE A 6 -3.52 -7.41 14.99
N ILE A 7 -4.30 -6.77 14.11
CA ILE A 7 -4.55 -7.28 12.75
C ILE A 7 -3.23 -7.42 11.98
N MET A 8 -2.35 -6.41 12.05
CA MET A 8 -1.03 -6.47 11.40
C MET A 8 -0.18 -7.63 11.92
N MET A 9 -0.14 -7.83 13.24
CA MET A 9 0.62 -8.92 13.85
C MET A 9 0.06 -10.30 13.48
N ILE A 10 -1.27 -10.44 13.41
CA ILE A 10 -1.91 -11.68 12.97
C ILE A 10 -1.54 -11.99 11.51
N VAL A 11 -1.60 -10.99 10.64
CA VAL A 11 -1.24 -11.16 9.22
C VAL A 11 0.24 -11.52 9.06
N LEU A 12 1.14 -10.80 9.74
CA LEU A 12 2.58 -11.08 9.69
C LEU A 12 2.93 -12.44 10.30
N GLY A 13 2.30 -12.79 11.42
CA GLY A 13 2.47 -14.08 12.09
C GLY A 13 1.99 -15.25 11.22
N TYR A 14 0.85 -15.10 10.55
CA TYR A 14 0.33 -16.10 9.62
C TYR A 14 1.25 -16.30 8.41
N ILE A 15 1.77 -15.21 7.83
CA ILE A 15 2.73 -15.26 6.72
C ILE A 15 4.03 -15.94 7.14
N ALA A 16 4.56 -15.58 8.33
CA ALA A 16 5.78 -16.19 8.86
C ALA A 16 5.61 -17.69 9.13
N TYR A 17 4.45 -18.09 9.65
CA TYR A 17 4.11 -19.48 9.92
C TYR A 17 3.99 -20.32 8.64
N GLN A 18 3.29 -19.82 7.62
CA GLN A 18 3.10 -20.52 6.35
C GLN A 18 4.39 -20.67 5.54
N LYS A 19 5.24 -19.64 5.52
CA LYS A 19 6.39 -19.59 4.60
C LYS A 19 7.69 -20.12 5.21
N GLY A 20 7.82 -20.27 6.52
CA GLY A 20 8.97 -20.92 7.16
C GLY A 20 10.33 -20.42 6.64
N VAL A 21 11.20 -21.34 6.20
CA VAL A 21 12.55 -21.04 5.67
C VAL A 21 12.53 -20.49 4.24
N ASP A 22 11.43 -20.68 3.51
CA ASP A 22 11.22 -20.20 2.13
C ASP A 22 10.93 -18.69 2.02
N LEU A 23 10.85 -18.00 3.17
CA LEU A 23 10.82 -16.53 3.24
C LEU A 23 12.06 -15.89 2.62
N PHE A 24 13.21 -16.57 2.67
CA PHE A 24 14.49 -16.04 2.17
C PHE A 24 14.72 -16.29 0.68
N ASN A 25 13.76 -16.90 -0.03
CA ASN A 25 13.75 -16.89 -1.49
C ASN A 25 13.55 -15.46 -2.01
N GLY A 26 14.37 -15.02 -2.96
CA GLY A 26 14.54 -13.59 -3.31
C GLY A 26 13.24 -12.81 -3.52
N LEU A 27 12.29 -13.35 -4.30
CA LEU A 27 11.00 -12.70 -4.55
C LEU A 27 10.11 -12.64 -3.29
N ASN A 28 10.07 -13.72 -2.50
CA ASN A 28 9.30 -13.77 -1.25
C ASN A 28 9.83 -12.75 -0.23
N LEU A 29 11.15 -12.58 -0.18
CA LEU A 29 11.80 -11.62 0.70
C LEU A 29 11.44 -10.18 0.34
N VAL A 30 11.41 -9.85 -0.97
CA VAL A 30 10.99 -8.52 -1.45
C VAL A 30 9.53 -8.25 -1.09
N ILE A 31 8.64 -9.22 -1.31
CA ILE A 31 7.21 -9.09 -0.96
C ILE A 31 7.05 -8.89 0.55
N PHE A 32 7.76 -9.69 1.36
CA PHE A 32 7.72 -9.60 2.81
C PHE A 32 8.21 -8.24 3.32
N LEU A 33 9.32 -7.73 2.79
CA LEU A 33 9.83 -6.40 3.10
C LEU A 33 8.83 -5.30 2.75
N LEU A 34 8.20 -5.38 1.57
CA LEU A 34 7.18 -4.40 1.17
C LEU A 34 5.99 -4.40 2.12
N ILE A 35 5.51 -5.57 2.54
CA ILE A 35 4.43 -5.68 3.53
C ILE A 35 4.82 -5.01 4.85
N ILE A 36 6.04 -5.26 5.35
CA ILE A 36 6.55 -4.61 6.57
C ILE A 36 6.60 -3.09 6.39
N ILE A 37 7.17 -2.60 5.28
CA ILE A 37 7.29 -1.16 5.01
C ILE A 37 5.91 -0.50 4.97
N PHE A 38 4.97 -1.04 4.19
CA PHE A 38 3.61 -0.51 4.13
C PHE A 38 2.89 -0.58 5.48
N GLY A 39 3.12 -1.65 6.24
CA GLY A 39 2.56 -1.79 7.58
C GLY A 39 3.08 -0.75 8.57
N VAL A 40 4.39 -0.47 8.56
CA VAL A 40 5.00 0.58 9.38
C VAL A 40 4.47 1.96 8.99
N ILE A 41 4.37 2.26 7.69
CA ILE A 41 3.81 3.53 7.20
C ILE A 41 2.36 3.71 7.69
N ALA A 42 1.54 2.65 7.62
CA ALA A 42 0.16 2.67 8.09
C ALA A 42 0.07 2.92 9.61
N LEU A 43 0.95 2.29 10.39
CA LEU A 43 1.03 2.50 11.85
C LEU A 43 1.43 3.93 12.20
N ILE A 44 2.48 4.47 11.57
CA ILE A 44 2.90 5.86 11.81
C ILE A 44 1.78 6.84 11.45
N GLY A 45 1.08 6.61 10.33
CA GLY A 45 -0.07 7.42 9.94
C GLY A 45 -1.21 7.38 10.97
N SER A 46 -1.51 6.19 11.51
CA SER A 46 -2.52 6.00 12.55
C SER A 46 -2.17 6.72 13.85
N ILE A 47 -0.91 6.61 14.30
CA ILE A 47 -0.41 7.29 15.51
C ILE A 47 -0.47 8.81 15.36
N ARG A 48 -0.07 9.34 14.19
CA ARG A 48 -0.15 10.78 13.91
C ARG A 48 -1.59 11.29 13.98
N LYS A 49 -2.52 10.58 13.33
CA LYS A 49 -3.94 10.95 13.33
C LYS A 49 -4.53 10.96 14.75
N GLU A 50 -4.15 9.99 15.58
CA GLU A 50 -4.61 9.94 16.98
C GLU A 50 -4.01 11.07 17.83
N ASN A 51 -2.74 11.41 17.61
CA ASN A 51 -2.09 12.54 18.30
C ASN A 51 -2.66 13.90 17.87
N GLU A 52 -3.03 14.05 16.60
CA GLU A 52 -3.71 15.26 16.08
C GLU A 52 -5.12 15.40 16.68
N ALA A 53 -5.87 14.31 16.76
CA ALA A 53 -7.18 14.29 17.42
C ALA A 53 -7.09 14.65 18.91
N LYS A 54 -6.06 14.16 19.63
CA LYS A 54 -5.81 14.52 21.04
C LYS A 54 -5.44 15.99 21.23
N LYS A 55 -4.92 16.66 20.19
CA LYS A 55 -4.55 18.08 20.22
C LYS A 55 -5.70 19.02 19.83
N GLY A 56 -6.89 18.49 19.55
CA GLY A 56 -8.07 19.29 19.20
C GLY A 56 -8.06 19.84 17.77
N PHE A 57 -7.15 19.37 16.91
CA PHE A 57 -7.22 19.69 15.48
C PHE A 57 -8.42 18.98 14.84
N PRO A 58 -9.05 19.60 13.83
CA PRO A 58 -10.12 18.95 13.08
C PRO A 58 -9.61 17.62 12.51
N ALA A 59 -10.44 16.57 12.61
CA ALA A 59 -10.05 15.21 12.26
C ALA A 59 -9.71 15.03 10.77
N GLU A 60 -10.18 15.94 9.92
CA GLU A 60 -9.83 16.03 8.50
C GLU A 60 -9.53 17.49 8.13
N ASP A 61 -8.32 17.70 7.61
CA ASP A 61 -7.89 18.96 6.99
C ASP A 61 -8.37 19.00 5.52
N GLU A 62 -8.80 20.16 5.04
CA GLU A 62 -9.29 20.37 3.67
C GLU A 62 -8.20 19.99 2.65
N LEU A 63 -6.94 20.35 2.91
CA LEU A 63 -5.81 20.01 2.05
C LEU A 63 -5.56 18.51 2.01
N SER A 64 -5.59 17.85 3.17
CA SER A 64 -5.46 16.39 3.28
C SER A 64 -6.57 15.66 2.51
N THR A 65 -7.80 16.19 2.60
CA THR A 65 -8.97 15.70 1.87
C THR A 65 -8.79 15.85 0.36
N GLN A 66 -8.32 17.01 -0.10
CA GLN A 66 -8.05 17.25 -1.51
C GLN A 66 -6.93 16.34 -2.06
N ILE A 67 -5.85 16.14 -1.30
CA ILE A 67 -4.77 15.20 -1.65
C ILE A 67 -5.33 13.78 -1.79
N LYS A 68 -6.18 13.35 -0.86
CA LYS A 68 -6.79 12.01 -0.87
C LYS A 68 -7.64 11.78 -2.13
N TYR A 69 -8.52 12.72 -2.48
CA TYR A 69 -9.36 12.59 -3.67
C TYR A 69 -8.55 12.63 -4.97
N LYS A 70 -7.65 13.62 -5.13
CA LYS A 70 -6.83 13.74 -6.35
C LYS A 70 -5.90 12.53 -6.52
N SER A 71 -5.20 12.13 -5.46
CA SER A 71 -4.29 10.98 -5.54
C SER A 71 -5.05 9.67 -5.77
N GLY A 72 -6.22 9.50 -5.17
CA GLY A 72 -7.09 8.34 -5.41
C GLY A 72 -7.56 8.26 -6.87
N TYR A 73 -7.98 9.38 -7.46
CA TYR A 73 -8.39 9.45 -8.85
C TYR A 73 -7.25 9.06 -9.81
N TYR A 74 -6.07 9.69 -9.67
CA TYR A 74 -4.92 9.37 -10.54
C TYR A 74 -4.45 7.92 -10.36
N ALA A 75 -4.40 7.44 -9.12
CA ALA A 75 -4.00 6.07 -8.82
C ALA A 75 -4.97 5.05 -9.42
N TYR A 76 -6.28 5.31 -9.35
CA TYR A 76 -7.31 4.45 -9.93
C TYR A 76 -7.24 4.41 -11.46
N MET A 77 -7.09 5.56 -12.11
CA MET A 77 -6.94 5.61 -13.56
C MET A 77 -5.69 4.86 -14.01
N ALA A 78 -4.55 5.12 -13.37
CA ALA A 78 -3.31 4.43 -13.70
C ALA A 78 -3.36 2.92 -13.41
N SER A 79 -4.01 2.49 -12.33
CA SER A 79 -4.17 1.07 -12.03
C SER A 79 -5.10 0.38 -13.02
N MET A 80 -6.14 1.04 -13.53
CA MET A 80 -6.99 0.45 -14.57
C MET A 80 -6.20 0.13 -15.85
N TYR A 81 -5.35 1.06 -16.31
CA TYR A 81 -4.47 0.79 -17.44
C TYR A 81 -3.46 -0.30 -17.14
N LEU A 82 -2.87 -0.30 -15.94
CA LEU A 82 -1.99 -1.38 -15.48
C LEU A 82 -2.66 -2.75 -15.61
N TRP A 83 -3.86 -2.90 -15.05
CA TRP A 83 -4.57 -4.18 -15.06
C TRP A 83 -4.92 -4.61 -16.48
N LEU A 84 -5.27 -3.66 -17.36
CA LEU A 84 -5.44 -3.94 -18.78
C LEU A 84 -4.15 -4.49 -19.41
N PHE A 85 -2.97 -3.91 -19.13
CA PHE A 85 -1.69 -4.44 -19.59
C PHE A 85 -1.38 -5.83 -19.03
N ILE A 86 -1.65 -6.06 -17.74
CA ILE A 86 -1.46 -7.38 -17.11
C ILE A 86 -2.32 -8.43 -17.80
N PHE A 87 -3.57 -8.10 -18.14
CA PHE A 87 -4.46 -9.00 -18.87
C PHE A 87 -3.98 -9.29 -20.29
N LEU A 88 -3.46 -8.28 -21.01
CA LEU A 88 -2.88 -8.48 -22.34
C LEU A 88 -1.63 -9.37 -22.31
N LEU A 89 -0.86 -9.29 -21.23
CA LEU A 89 0.36 -10.08 -21.03
C LEU A 89 0.15 -11.33 -20.18
N LYS A 90 -1.10 -11.77 -19.97
CA LYS A 90 -1.44 -12.87 -19.05
C LYS A 90 -0.64 -14.15 -19.32
N ASP A 91 -0.40 -14.45 -20.59
CA ASP A 91 0.28 -15.68 -21.03
C ASP A 91 1.81 -15.62 -20.81
N SER A 92 2.34 -14.44 -20.50
CA SER A 92 3.76 -14.25 -20.13
C SER A 92 4.04 -14.53 -18.66
N PHE A 93 3.01 -14.71 -17.83
CA PHE A 93 3.19 -14.99 -16.40
C PHE A 93 3.28 -16.49 -16.14
N PRO A 94 4.28 -16.95 -15.37
CA PRO A 94 4.47 -18.37 -15.10
C PRO A 94 3.35 -18.96 -14.23
N ASN A 95 2.77 -18.16 -13.33
CA ASN A 95 1.70 -18.58 -12.42
C ASN A 95 0.69 -17.44 -12.20
N THR A 96 -0.60 -17.79 -12.07
CA THR A 96 -1.68 -16.84 -11.78
C THR A 96 -1.46 -16.11 -10.46
N GLU A 97 -0.91 -16.78 -9.44
CA GLU A 97 -0.59 -16.18 -8.15
C GLU A 97 0.45 -15.07 -8.28
N SER A 98 1.50 -15.29 -9.08
CA SER A 98 2.54 -14.30 -9.34
C SER A 98 1.99 -13.11 -10.14
N MET A 99 1.07 -13.36 -11.08
CA MET A 99 0.39 -12.30 -11.84
C MET A 99 -0.46 -11.41 -10.93
N ILE A 100 -1.31 -12.00 -10.09
CA ILE A 100 -2.18 -11.26 -9.16
C ILE A 100 -1.32 -10.52 -8.12
N GLY A 101 -0.33 -11.19 -7.53
CA GLY A 101 0.57 -10.58 -6.56
C GLY A 101 1.35 -9.40 -7.15
N GLY A 102 1.90 -9.55 -8.35
CA GLY A 102 2.57 -8.47 -9.07
C GLY A 102 1.64 -7.30 -9.39
N GLY A 103 0.41 -7.57 -9.83
CA GLY A 103 -0.59 -6.54 -10.11
C GLY A 103 -1.01 -5.73 -8.88
N ILE A 104 -1.19 -6.39 -7.73
CA ILE A 104 -1.48 -5.72 -6.46
C ILE A 104 -0.29 -4.84 -6.04
N LEU A 105 0.95 -5.35 -6.13
CA LEU A 105 2.14 -4.59 -5.76
C LEU A 105 2.36 -3.36 -6.65
N LEU A 106 2.20 -3.48 -7.98
CA LEU A 106 2.29 -2.32 -8.86
C LEU A 106 1.15 -1.32 -8.60
N SER A 107 -0.06 -1.79 -8.29
CA SER A 107 -1.17 -0.91 -7.91
C SER A 107 -0.86 -0.11 -6.64
N ALA A 108 -0.26 -0.75 -5.63
CA ALA A 108 0.19 -0.08 -4.40
C ALA A 108 1.30 0.95 -4.69
N LEU A 109 2.24 0.62 -5.58
CA LEU A 109 3.30 1.53 -6.02
C LEU A 109 2.73 2.74 -6.75
N ILE A 110 1.80 2.54 -7.69
CA ILE A 110 1.09 3.59 -8.43
C ILE A 110 0.38 4.53 -7.45
N PHE A 111 -0.30 4.00 -6.44
CA PHE A 111 -0.95 4.82 -5.42
C PHE A 111 0.05 5.69 -4.66
N TYR A 112 1.18 5.11 -4.24
CA TYR A 112 2.22 5.83 -3.52
C TYR A 112 2.85 6.96 -4.36
N ILE A 113 3.17 6.66 -5.62
CA ILE A 113 3.71 7.64 -6.59
C ILE A 113 2.70 8.76 -6.84
N SER A 114 1.44 8.41 -7.12
CA SER A 114 0.36 9.37 -7.36
C SER A 114 0.17 10.31 -6.17
N ARG A 115 0.26 9.78 -4.94
CA ARG A 115 0.17 10.58 -3.72
C ARG A 115 1.34 11.55 -3.57
N ILE A 116 2.57 11.14 -3.90
CA ILE A 116 3.74 12.03 -3.86
C ILE A 116 3.61 13.15 -4.89
N ILE A 117 3.22 12.82 -6.12
CA ILE A 117 3.06 13.80 -7.20
C ILE A 117 2.03 14.85 -6.83
N VAL A 118 0.84 14.42 -6.40
CA VAL A 118 -0.24 15.33 -5.97
C VAL A 118 0.17 16.18 -4.78
N LYS A 119 0.85 15.60 -3.78
CA LYS A 119 1.34 16.35 -2.62
C LYS A 119 2.36 17.42 -3.01
N ARG A 120 3.27 17.12 -3.95
CA ARG A 120 4.24 18.11 -4.46
C ARG A 120 3.57 19.23 -5.24
N GLY A 121 2.57 18.92 -6.07
CA GLY A 121 1.86 19.91 -6.88
C GLY A 121 0.91 20.83 -6.09
N LEU A 122 0.52 20.46 -4.87
CA LEU A 122 -0.33 21.28 -3.99
C LEU A 122 0.46 22.10 -2.95
N ASN A 123 1.72 21.75 -2.71
CA ASN A 123 2.62 22.48 -1.80
C ASN A 123 3.49 23.52 -2.53
N GLY A 124 3.37 23.62 -3.86
CA GLY A 124 4.08 24.58 -4.70
C GLY A 124 3.22 25.78 -5.07
#